data_AF-A0A5D2FQZ2-F1
#
_entry.id   AF-A0A5D2FQZ2-F1
#
_cell.length_a   1.000
_cell.length_b   1.000
_cell.length_c   1.000
_cell.angle_alpha   90.00
_cell.angle_beta   90.00
_cell.angle_gamma   90.00
#
_symmetry.space_group_name_H-M   'P 1'
#
loop_
_entity.id
_entity.type
_entity.pdbx_description
1 polymer ?
#
loop_
_entity_poly.entity_id
_entity_poly.type
_entity_poly.pdbx_seq_one_letter_code
_entity_poly.pdbx_strand_id
1 'polypeptide(L)'
;MYHKYFDIVPYTILIDGLCKAVHIEVPKELFRQLSNSGLKLNVYKYGVIINRLCKEGLPNEAYKFFGSMGDNDCSPNSCYNVMIRRLLRNSYTSKAMQLLMKMVGKGFSADVFTTNLFMDLIVHSNKSILL
;
A
#
# COMPACT_ATOMS: atom_id res chain seq x y z
N MET A 1 -31.70 7.73 12.73
CA MET A 1 -30.70 7.70 11.63
C MET A 1 -29.28 7.86 12.18
N TYR A 2 -28.74 6.90 12.95
CA TYR A 2 -27.41 7.02 13.58
C TYR A 2 -26.43 5.86 13.26
N HIS A 3 -26.78 4.91 12.38
CA HIS A 3 -25.98 3.68 12.18
C HIS A 3 -24.93 3.72 11.06
N LYS A 4 -24.65 4.87 10.42
CA LYS A 4 -23.76 4.92 9.23
C LYS A 4 -22.36 5.49 9.48
N TYR A 5 -22.04 5.91 10.70
CA TYR A 5 -20.72 6.39 11.12
C TYR A 5 -19.98 5.36 11.98
N PHE A 6 -20.29 4.05 11.84
CA PHE A 6 -19.51 3.02 12.50
C PHE A 6 -18.08 3.11 11.98
N ASP A 7 -17.20 3.38 12.94
CA ASP A 7 -16.01 4.19 12.74
C ASP A 7 -15.00 3.47 11.83
N ILE A 8 -14.38 4.22 10.95
CA ILE A 8 -13.35 3.74 10.01
C ILE A 8 -12.10 3.26 10.78
N VAL A 9 -11.89 3.83 11.97
CA VAL A 9 -10.73 3.62 12.82
C VAL A 9 -10.70 2.21 13.44
N PRO A 10 -11.76 1.70 14.10
CA PRO A 10 -11.82 0.32 14.62
C PRO A 10 -11.45 -0.76 13.60
N TYR A 11 -11.95 -0.66 12.36
CA TYR A 11 -11.63 -1.66 11.33
C TYR A 11 -10.17 -1.62 10.88
N THR A 12 -9.57 -0.43 10.84
CA THR A 12 -8.16 -0.28 10.49
C THR A 12 -7.28 -0.94 11.56
N ILE A 13 -7.61 -0.69 12.84
CA ILE A 13 -6.92 -1.30 13.98
C ILE A 13 -7.13 -2.82 13.98
N LEU A 14 -8.35 -3.29 13.72
CA LEU A 14 -8.67 -4.71 13.68
C LEU A 14 -7.92 -5.42 12.55
N ILE A 15 -7.92 -4.86 11.34
CA ILE A 15 -7.17 -5.41 10.20
C ILE A 15 -5.68 -5.41 10.51
N ASP A 16 -5.13 -4.36 11.12
CA ASP A 16 -3.70 -4.32 11.50
C ASP A 16 -3.35 -5.33 12.59
N GLY A 17 -4.21 -5.48 13.61
CA GLY A 17 -4.08 -6.49 14.65
C GLY A 17 -4.13 -7.91 14.09
N LEU A 18 -5.09 -8.20 13.22
CA LEU A 18 -5.19 -9.49 12.53
C LEU A 18 -3.99 -9.72 11.60
N CYS A 19 -3.58 -8.71 10.84
CA CYS A 19 -2.36 -8.73 10.04
C CYS A 19 -1.10 -8.90 10.89
N LYS A 20 -1.14 -8.83 12.22
CA LYS A 20 0.01 -9.14 13.09
C LYS A 20 -0.13 -10.51 13.75
N ALA A 21 -1.35 -10.89 14.14
CA ALA A 21 -1.64 -12.08 14.93
C ALA A 21 -1.90 -13.35 14.11
N VAL A 22 -2.39 -13.23 12.87
CA VAL A 22 -2.82 -14.36 12.03
C VAL A 22 -2.28 -14.28 10.61
N HIS A 23 -2.48 -15.34 9.83
CA HIS A 23 -2.14 -15.40 8.40
C HIS A 23 -2.93 -14.37 7.59
N ILE A 24 -2.34 -13.81 6.52
CA ILE A 24 -2.89 -12.70 5.72
C ILE A 24 -4.26 -12.96 5.08
N GLU A 25 -4.68 -14.22 4.98
CA GLU A 25 -5.97 -14.60 4.39
C GLU A 25 -7.17 -14.13 5.22
N VAL A 26 -7.07 -14.15 6.56
CA VAL A 26 -8.15 -13.67 7.43
C VAL A 26 -8.35 -12.14 7.30
N PRO A 27 -7.30 -11.30 7.38
CA PRO A 27 -7.41 -9.88 7.06
C PRO A 27 -7.95 -9.58 5.65
N LYS A 28 -7.53 -10.34 4.63
CA LYS A 28 -8.04 -10.19 3.25
C LYS A 28 -9.53 -10.48 3.15
N GLU A 29 -10.00 -11.53 3.82
CA GLU A 29 -11.42 -11.87 3.87
C GLU A 29 -12.25 -10.79 4.54
N LEU A 30 -11.82 -10.34 5.74
CA LEU A 30 -12.48 -9.26 6.46
C LEU A 30 -12.56 -7.99 5.61
N PHE A 31 -11.46 -7.65 4.93
CA PHE A 31 -11.42 -6.50 4.04
C PHE A 31 -12.44 -6.61 2.90
N ARG A 32 -12.55 -7.79 2.28
CA ARG A 32 -13.53 -8.05 1.21
C ARG A 32 -14.96 -7.91 1.73
N GLN A 33 -15.26 -8.43 2.91
CA GLN A 33 -16.58 -8.30 3.53
C GLN A 33 -16.94 -6.84 3.81
N LEU A 34 -15.99 -6.04 4.30
CA LEU A 34 -16.19 -4.61 4.52
C LEU A 34 -16.39 -3.84 3.20
N SER A 35 -15.65 -4.19 2.15
CA SER A 35 -15.85 -3.59 0.83
C SER A 35 -17.25 -3.90 0.29
N ASN A 36 -17.66 -5.17 0.39
CA ASN A 36 -18.97 -5.64 -0.08
C ASN A 36 -20.15 -5.05 0.73
N SER A 37 -19.94 -4.65 1.98
CA SER A 37 -20.98 -3.96 2.77
C SER A 37 -21.16 -2.48 2.41
N GLY A 38 -20.41 -1.98 1.42
CA GLY A 38 -20.44 -0.60 0.98
C GLY A 38 -19.61 0.34 1.86
N LEU A 39 -18.76 -0.20 2.75
CA LEU A 39 -17.83 0.63 3.51
C LEU A 39 -16.72 1.10 2.59
N LYS A 40 -16.54 2.42 2.50
CA LYS A 40 -15.46 3.01 1.71
C LYS A 40 -14.11 2.73 2.37
N LEU A 41 -13.27 1.94 1.70
CA LEU A 41 -11.94 1.58 2.20
C LEU A 41 -10.95 2.59 1.63
N ASN A 42 -10.24 3.32 2.49
CA ASN A 42 -9.31 4.35 2.03
C ASN A 42 -7.90 3.76 1.85
N VAL A 43 -7.00 4.57 1.29
CA VAL A 43 -5.60 4.21 1.00
C VAL A 43 -4.81 3.67 2.22
N TYR A 44 -5.21 4.07 3.43
CA TYR A 44 -4.59 3.59 4.67
C TYR A 44 -4.95 2.13 4.94
N LYS A 45 -6.24 1.76 4.82
CA LYS A 45 -6.72 0.40 5.10
C LYS A 45 -6.16 -0.64 4.15
N TYR A 46 -6.24 -0.37 2.83
CA TYR A 46 -5.58 -1.20 1.82
C TYR A 46 -4.12 -1.43 2.14
N GLY A 47 -3.58 -0.43 2.79
CA GLY A 47 -2.20 -0.34 3.03
C GLY A 47 -1.59 -1.13 4.13
N VAL A 48 -2.38 -1.39 5.16
CA VAL A 48 -2.04 -2.37 6.17
C VAL A 48 -1.83 -3.73 5.50
N ILE A 49 -2.75 -4.15 4.62
CA ILE A 49 -2.68 -5.43 3.89
C ILE A 49 -1.50 -5.46 2.91
N ILE A 50 -1.31 -4.40 2.10
CA ILE A 50 -0.17 -4.29 1.17
C ILE A 50 1.16 -4.40 1.93
N ASN A 51 1.28 -3.71 3.07
CA ASN A 51 2.50 -3.76 3.88
C ASN A 51 2.75 -5.16 4.44
N ARG A 52 1.70 -5.84 4.92
CA ARG A 52 1.82 -7.22 5.42
C ARG A 52 2.20 -8.20 4.31
N LEU A 53 1.58 -8.12 3.13
CA LEU A 53 1.94 -8.92 1.95
C LEU A 53 3.41 -8.71 1.54
N CYS A 54 3.88 -7.46 1.59
CA CYS A 54 5.30 -7.17 1.34
C CYS A 54 6.21 -7.82 2.40
N LYS A 55 5.86 -7.73 3.69
CA LYS A 55 6.63 -8.37 4.77
C LYS A 55 6.65 -9.89 4.70
N GLU A 56 5.64 -10.51 4.09
CA GLU A 56 5.54 -11.96 3.89
C GLU A 56 6.26 -12.45 2.61
N GLY A 57 6.94 -11.58 1.85
CA GLY A 57 7.60 -12.04 0.63
C GLY A 57 6.72 -12.04 -0.61
N LEU A 58 5.52 -11.43 -0.56
CA LEU A 58 4.47 -11.55 -1.59
C LEU A 58 4.18 -10.22 -2.34
N PRO A 59 5.17 -9.56 -2.97
CA PRO A 59 4.98 -8.26 -3.62
C PRO A 59 4.08 -8.33 -4.87
N ASN A 60 3.95 -9.51 -5.48
CA ASN A 60 3.03 -9.74 -6.60
C ASN A 60 1.57 -9.72 -6.13
N GLU A 61 1.28 -10.34 -4.98
CA GLU A 61 -0.05 -10.27 -4.38
C GLU A 61 -0.35 -8.86 -3.89
N ALA A 62 0.63 -8.17 -3.29
CA ALA A 62 0.49 -6.77 -2.91
C ALA A 62 0.09 -5.89 -4.11
N TYR A 63 0.69 -6.13 -5.28
CA TYR A 63 0.35 -5.44 -6.52
C TYR A 63 -1.05 -5.81 -7.05
N LYS A 64 -1.46 -7.08 -6.98
CA LYS A 64 -2.82 -7.49 -7.34
C LYS A 64 -3.86 -6.83 -6.43
N PHE A 65 -3.60 -6.81 -5.12
CA PHE A 65 -4.48 -6.18 -4.13
C PHE A 65 -4.56 -4.65 -4.31
N PHE A 66 -3.46 -4.02 -4.71
CA PHE A 66 -3.48 -2.61 -5.15
C PHE A 66 -4.39 -2.41 -6.37
N GLY A 67 -4.36 -3.34 -7.33
CA GLY A 67 -5.22 -3.31 -8.51
C GLY A 67 -6.71 -3.52 -8.23
N SER A 68 -7.09 -4.00 -7.05
CA SER A 68 -8.49 -4.12 -6.63
C SER A 68 -9.01 -2.90 -5.86
N MET A 69 -8.25 -1.80 -5.80
CA MET A 69 -8.77 -0.51 -5.35
C MET A 69 -9.75 0.02 -6.39
N GLY A 70 -10.96 0.41 -5.96
CA GLY A 70 -11.91 1.10 -6.81
C GLY A 70 -11.55 2.58 -7.00
N ASP A 71 -12.05 3.19 -8.07
CA ASP A 71 -11.77 4.60 -8.41
C ASP A 71 -12.16 5.59 -7.30
N ASN A 72 -13.12 5.21 -6.46
CA ASN A 72 -13.58 6.03 -5.35
C ASN A 72 -12.73 5.89 -4.08
N ASP A 73 -11.99 4.79 -3.91
CA ASP A 73 -11.32 4.44 -2.65
C ASP A 73 -10.15 5.38 -2.31
N CYS A 74 -9.47 5.87 -3.35
CA CYS A 74 -8.38 6.81 -3.22
C CYS A 74 -8.02 7.42 -4.58
N SER A 75 -7.52 8.66 -4.58
CA SER A 75 -7.08 9.29 -5.81
C SER A 75 -5.92 8.49 -6.43
N PRO A 76 -5.90 8.28 -7.76
CA PRO A 76 -4.85 7.49 -8.41
C PRO A 76 -3.43 7.93 -8.02
N ASN A 77 -3.16 9.24 -7.98
CA ASN A 77 -1.85 9.78 -7.60
C ASN A 77 -1.43 9.41 -6.16
N SER A 78 -2.33 9.56 -5.18
CA SER A 78 -2.03 9.21 -3.79
C SER A 78 -1.83 7.69 -3.62
N CYS A 79 -2.60 6.90 -4.36
CA CYS A 79 -2.52 5.45 -4.36
C CYS A 79 -1.16 4.95 -4.87
N TYR A 80 -0.68 5.50 -6.00
CA TYR A 80 0.67 5.20 -6.50
C TYR A 80 1.75 5.52 -5.46
N ASN A 81 1.74 6.73 -4.90
CA ASN A 81 2.72 7.14 -3.88
C ASN A 81 2.76 6.17 -2.71
N VAL A 82 1.58 5.82 -2.18
CA VAL A 82 1.50 4.92 -1.03
C VAL A 82 2.00 3.50 -1.36
N MET A 83 1.69 2.97 -2.54
CA MET A 83 2.19 1.65 -2.96
C MET A 83 3.71 1.65 -3.13
N ILE A 84 4.25 2.68 -3.79
CA ILE A 84 5.69 2.85 -4.01
C ILE A 84 6.43 2.93 -2.67
N ARG A 85 5.98 3.76 -1.73
CA ARG A 85 6.59 3.89 -0.41
C ARG A 85 6.64 2.55 0.35
N ARG A 86 5.59 1.73 0.24
CA ARG A 86 5.57 0.40 0.88
C ARG A 86 6.54 -0.58 0.25
N LEU A 87 6.63 -0.61 -1.07
CA LEU A 87 7.58 -1.47 -1.76
C LEU A 87 9.02 -1.06 -1.41
N LEU A 88 9.33 0.23 -1.41
CA LEU A 88 10.65 0.74 -1.02
C LEU A 88 11.02 0.34 0.42
N ARG A 89 10.09 0.50 1.37
CA ARG A 89 10.30 0.12 2.78
C ARG A 89 10.49 -1.38 3.01
N ASN A 90 10.09 -2.21 2.06
CA ASN A 90 10.29 -3.66 2.09
C ASN A 90 11.32 -4.12 1.04
N SER A 91 12.21 -3.22 0.61
CA SER A 91 13.32 -3.50 -0.32
C SER A 91 12.92 -4.03 -1.70
N TYR A 92 11.65 -3.89 -2.10
CA TYR A 92 11.16 -4.24 -3.44
C TYR A 92 11.42 -3.13 -4.45
N THR A 93 12.67 -2.69 -4.54
CA THR A 93 13.13 -1.53 -5.31
C THR A 93 12.79 -1.60 -6.78
N SER A 94 13.04 -2.74 -7.44
CA SER A 94 12.74 -2.90 -8.87
C SER A 94 11.25 -2.71 -9.17
N LYS A 95 10.38 -3.26 -8.31
CA LYS A 95 8.92 -3.13 -8.46
C LYS A 95 8.44 -1.72 -8.13
N ALA A 96 9.05 -1.07 -7.14
CA ALA A 96 8.79 0.34 -6.83
C ALA A 96 9.16 1.25 -8.01
N MET A 97 10.30 1.01 -8.66
CA MET A 97 10.74 1.77 -9.84
C MET A 97 9.79 1.57 -11.03
N GLN A 98 9.37 0.34 -11.30
CA GLN A 98 8.36 0.05 -12.35
C GLN A 98 7.05 0.81 -12.11
N LEU A 99 6.60 0.87 -10.85
CA LEU A 99 5.41 1.64 -10.47
C LEU A 99 5.60 3.14 -10.61
N LEU A 100 6.78 3.67 -10.25
CA LEU A 100 7.13 5.08 -10.46
C LEU A 100 7.08 5.45 -11.96
N MET A 101 7.69 4.64 -12.82
CA MET A 101 7.65 4.86 -14.28
C MET A 101 6.23 4.83 -14.82
N LYS A 102 5.40 3.87 -14.36
CA LYS A 102 3.98 3.80 -14.72
C LYS A 102 3.18 5.01 -14.23
N MET A 103 3.47 5.50 -13.04
CA MET A 103 2.84 6.68 -12.45
C MET A 103 3.14 7.94 -13.29
N VAL A 104 4.41 8.18 -13.61
CA VAL A 104 4.85 9.29 -14.46
C VAL A 104 4.27 9.19 -15.86
N GLY A 105 4.27 8.00 -16.46
CA GLY A 105 3.67 7.77 -17.79
C GLY A 105 2.17 8.03 -17.85
N LYS A 106 1.47 8.04 -16.71
CA LYS A 106 0.06 8.43 -16.59
C LYS A 106 -0.16 9.92 -16.24
N GLY A 107 0.91 10.71 -16.16
CA GLY A 107 0.84 12.14 -15.78
C GLY A 107 0.72 12.40 -14.28
N PHE A 108 0.99 11.41 -13.44
CA PHE A 108 0.99 11.54 -11.98
C PHE A 108 2.39 11.85 -11.44
N SER A 109 2.48 12.41 -10.22
CA SER A 109 3.74 12.89 -9.64
C SER A 109 4.03 12.33 -8.24
N ALA A 110 5.28 11.91 -8.04
CA ALA A 110 5.78 11.47 -6.74
C ALA A 110 5.75 12.64 -5.75
N ASP A 111 5.25 12.39 -4.54
CA ASP A 111 5.30 13.35 -3.45
C ASP A 111 6.69 13.39 -2.80
N VAL A 112 6.92 14.41 -1.97
CA VAL A 112 8.21 14.63 -1.28
C VAL A 112 8.66 13.40 -0.49
N PHE A 113 7.73 12.67 0.15
CA PHE A 113 8.07 11.47 0.91
C PHE A 113 8.53 10.33 0.00
N THR A 114 7.85 10.13 -1.12
CA THR A 114 8.22 9.12 -2.12
C THR A 114 9.58 9.44 -2.75
N THR A 115 9.82 10.69 -3.12
CA THR A 115 11.10 11.15 -3.68
C THR A 115 12.25 10.98 -2.69
N ASN A 116 12.05 11.33 -1.42
CA ASN A 116 13.07 11.16 -0.38
C ASN A 116 13.49 9.69 -0.23
N LEU A 117 12.54 8.74 -0.26
CA LEU A 117 12.88 7.32 -0.17
C LEU A 117 13.71 6.82 -1.37
N PHE A 118 13.48 7.36 -2.58
CA PHE A 118 14.35 7.03 -3.72
C PHE A 118 15.72 7.67 -3.60
N MET A 119 15.82 8.91 -3.11
CA MET A 119 17.10 9.55 -2.85
C MET A 119 17.92 8.76 -1.82
N ASP A 120 17.29 8.34 -0.73
CA ASP A 120 17.92 7.49 0.28
C ASP A 120 18.45 6.20 -0.35
N LEU A 121 17.63 5.54 -1.17
CA LEU A 121 18.04 4.32 -1.88
C LEU A 121 19.28 4.56 -2.76
N ILE A 122 19.30 5.64 -3.56
CA ILE A 122 20.41 5.95 -4.49
C ILE A 122 21.70 6.26 -3.72
N VAL A 123 21.60 7.08 -2.66
CA VAL A 123 22.75 7.45 -1.83
C VAL A 123 23.34 6.22 -1.14
N HIS A 124 22.51 5.30 -0.66
CA HIS A 124 22.97 4.09 0.02
C HIS A 124 23.42 2.99 -0.96
N SER A 125 22.85 2.89 -2.17
CA SER A 125 23.32 1.97 -3.20
C SER A 125 24.69 2.37 -3.77
N ASN A 126 24.99 3.67 -3.81
CA ASN A 126 26.28 4.17 -4.29
C ASN A 126 27.44 3.92 -3.31
N LYS A 127 27.17 3.64 -2.02
CA LYS A 127 28.22 3.25 -1.06
C LYS A 127 28.78 1.85 -1.33
N SER A 128 28.05 0.97 -2.02
CA SER A 128 28.50 -0.38 -2.35
C SER A 128 29.37 -0.48 -3.60
N ILE A 129 29.62 0.63 -4.32
CA ILE A 129 30.50 0.68 -5.50
C ILE A 129 31.91 1.21 -5.11
N LEU A 130 32.08 1.67 -3.86
CA LEU A 130 33.30 2.31 -3.36
C LEU A 130 34.05 1.50 -2.28
N LEU A 131 33.73 0.22 -2.11
CA LEU A 131 34.53 -0.76 -1.34
C LEU A 131 34.91 -1.92 -2.26
#